data_AF-A0A7Y6X2A8-F1
#
_entry.id   AF-A0A7Y6X2A8-F1
#
_cell.length_a   1.000
_cell.length_b   1.000
_cell.length_c   1.000
_cell.angle_alpha   90.00
_cell.angle_beta   90.00
_cell.angle_gamma   90.00
#
_symmetry.space_group_name_H-M   'P 1'
#
loop_
_entity.id
_entity.type
_entity.pdbx_description
1 polymer ?
#
loop_
_entity_poly.entity_id
_entity_poly.type
_entity_poly.pdbx_seq_one_letter_code
_entity_poly.pdbx_strand_id
1 'polypeptide(L)'
;MLLACVLLTACAKQVDSRVAGTDDAAIDSLSLRLEELRTRDDLDDATCADRCSVGTQSCELAESLCALVERHPERYDLPPRCAQGQEQCALARNHCARCGP
;
A
#
# COMPACT_ATOMS: atom_id res chain seq x y z
N MET A 1 -27.23 52.76 0.66
CA MET A 1 -26.54 52.25 -0.54
C MET A 1 -25.46 51.29 -0.10
N LEU A 2 -25.56 50.03 -0.53
CA LEU A 2 -24.57 48.99 -0.29
C LEU A 2 -23.31 49.28 -1.13
N LEU A 3 -22.14 49.27 -0.52
CA LEU A 3 -20.87 49.08 -1.24
C LEU A 3 -20.19 47.83 -0.69
N ALA A 4 -20.38 46.74 -1.43
CA ALA A 4 -19.62 45.53 -1.35
C ALA A 4 -18.30 45.74 -2.09
N CYS A 5 -17.16 45.57 -1.41
CA CYS A 5 -15.90 45.27 -2.07
C CYS A 5 -15.33 44.00 -1.45
N VAL A 6 -15.55 42.94 -2.23
CA VAL A 6 -15.13 41.57 -2.04
C VAL A 6 -13.61 41.51 -1.84
N LEU A 7 -13.18 41.15 -0.63
CA LEU A 7 -11.84 40.64 -0.41
C LEU A 7 -11.82 39.20 -0.96
N LEU A 8 -11.46 39.06 -2.24
CA LEU A 8 -11.03 37.77 -2.78
C LEU A 8 -9.68 37.45 -2.13
N THR A 9 -9.72 36.96 -0.89
CA THR A 9 -8.61 36.16 -0.37
C THR A 9 -8.55 34.93 -1.26
N ALA A 10 -7.68 34.98 -2.26
CA ALA A 10 -7.31 33.83 -3.04
C ALA A 10 -6.92 32.74 -2.03
N CYS A 11 -7.80 31.76 -1.84
CA CYS A 11 -7.42 30.50 -1.22
C CYS A 11 -6.21 30.03 -2.01
N ALA A 12 -5.03 30.08 -1.39
CA ALA A 12 -3.89 29.33 -1.85
C ALA A 12 -4.35 27.87 -1.81
N LYS A 13 -4.91 27.40 -2.92
CA LYS A 13 -5.04 25.99 -3.17
C LYS A 13 -3.60 25.52 -3.12
N GLN A 14 -3.22 24.92 -2.00
CA GLN A 14 -2.01 24.13 -1.91
C GLN A 14 -2.16 23.11 -3.02
N VAL A 15 -1.59 23.45 -4.18
CA VAL A 15 -1.37 22.49 -5.24
C VAL A 15 -0.31 21.61 -4.62
N ASP A 16 -0.76 20.53 -3.99
CA ASP A 16 0.08 19.43 -3.57
C ASP A 16 0.91 19.09 -4.81
N SER A 17 2.16 19.55 -4.84
CA SER A 17 3.08 19.32 -5.95
C SER A 17 3.59 17.88 -5.87
N ARG A 18 2.69 16.93 -5.60
CA ARG A 18 2.95 15.52 -5.82
C ARG A 18 2.98 15.34 -7.32
N VAL A 19 4.20 15.38 -7.82
CA VAL A 19 4.54 14.97 -9.17
C VAL A 19 3.87 13.61 -9.35
N ALA A 20 2.96 13.47 -10.32
CA ALA A 20 2.19 12.24 -10.53
C ALA A 20 3.06 10.96 -10.52
N GLY A 21 4.33 11.07 -10.91
CA GLY A 21 5.30 9.99 -10.85
C GLY A 21 5.79 9.54 -9.46
N THR A 22 5.60 10.31 -8.38
CA THR A 22 6.03 9.88 -7.03
C THR A 22 5.11 8.82 -6.46
N ASP A 23 3.79 8.98 -6.67
CA ASP A 23 2.80 8.03 -6.17
C ASP A 23 2.86 6.73 -6.97
N ASP A 24 3.05 6.81 -8.30
CA ASP A 24 3.28 5.64 -9.16
C ASP A 24 4.56 4.88 -8.76
N ALA A 25 5.66 5.60 -8.54
CA ALA A 25 6.91 4.99 -8.07
C ALA A 25 6.72 4.32 -6.68
N ALA A 26 5.92 4.92 -5.80
CA ALA A 26 5.60 4.32 -4.52
C ALA A 26 4.79 3.03 -4.69
N ILE A 27 3.76 3.03 -5.54
CA ILE A 27 2.94 1.84 -5.84
C ILE A 27 3.79 0.70 -6.41
N ASP A 28 4.66 1.02 -7.37
CA ASP A 28 5.54 0.02 -7.98
C ASP A 28 6.55 -0.52 -6.96
N SER A 29 7.10 0.34 -6.10
CA SER A 29 8.01 -0.09 -5.03
C SER A 29 7.34 -1.02 -4.02
N LEU A 30 6.10 -0.73 -3.61
CA LEU A 30 5.31 -1.58 -2.71
C LEU A 30 4.98 -2.93 -3.37
N SER A 31 4.59 -2.89 -4.65
CA SER A 31 4.28 -4.10 -5.43
C SER A 31 5.51 -5.00 -5.59
N LEU A 32 6.67 -4.41 -5.90
CA LEU A 32 7.95 -5.11 -6.02
C LEU A 32 8.36 -5.75 -4.68
N ARG A 33 8.25 -5.00 -3.58
CA ARG A 33 8.57 -5.48 -2.24
C ARG A 33 7.68 -6.65 -1.84
N LEU A 34 6.40 -6.60 -2.19
CA LEU A 34 5.45 -7.68 -1.91
C LEU A 34 5.83 -8.96 -2.66
N GLU A 35 6.21 -8.84 -3.94
CA GLU A 35 6.67 -9.98 -4.74
C GLU A 35 8.01 -10.55 -4.24
N GLU A 36 8.92 -9.70 -3.78
CA GLU A 36 10.16 -10.12 -3.11
C GLU A 36 9.85 -10.98 -1.86
N LEU A 37 8.90 -10.54 -1.03
CA LEU A 37 8.49 -11.31 0.14
C LEU A 37 7.86 -12.65 -0.22
N ARG A 38 7.01 -12.67 -1.26
CA ARG A 38 6.41 -13.91 -1.76
C ARG A 38 7.46 -14.91 -2.20
N THR A 39 8.42 -14.48 -3.02
CA THR A 39 9.52 -15.36 -3.46
C THR A 39 10.39 -15.84 -2.29
N ARG A 40 10.53 -15.04 -1.23
CA ARG A 40 11.25 -15.43 -0.01
C ARG A 40 10.48 -16.45 0.84
N ASP A 41 9.16 -16.37 0.88
CA ASP A 41 8.28 -17.31 1.57
C ASP A 41 8.28 -18.70 0.90
N ASP A 42 8.45 -18.72 -0.43
CA ASP A 42 8.53 -19.95 -1.24
C ASP A 42 9.89 -20.67 -1.11
N LEU A 43 10.86 -20.13 -0.35
CA LEU A 43 12.14 -20.79 -0.13
C LEU A 43 12.00 -21.93 0.90
N ASP A 44 12.37 -23.15 0.49
CA ASP A 44 12.27 -24.36 1.32
C ASP A 44 13.07 -24.28 2.63
N ASP A 45 14.17 -23.52 2.66
CA ASP A 45 15.07 -23.37 3.81
C ASP A 45 14.62 -22.29 4.82
N ALA A 46 13.49 -21.60 4.58
CA ALA A 46 13.02 -20.53 5.46
C ALA A 46 12.61 -21.07 6.84
N THR A 47 13.21 -20.52 7.90
CA THR A 47 12.84 -20.89 9.28
C THR A 47 11.43 -20.40 9.61
N CYS A 48 10.83 -20.94 10.67
CA CYS A 48 9.53 -20.47 11.13
C CYS A 48 9.52 -19.00 11.56
N ALA A 49 10.63 -18.51 12.14
CA ALA A 49 10.78 -17.09 12.43
C ALA A 49 10.77 -16.25 11.15
N ASP A 50 11.41 -16.73 10.08
CA ASP A 50 11.43 -16.05 8.78
C ASP A 50 10.04 -16.01 8.16
N ARG A 51 9.32 -17.14 8.14
CA ARG A 51 7.96 -17.24 7.61
C ARG A 51 6.99 -16.30 8.34
N CYS A 52 7.08 -16.23 9.67
CA CYS A 52 6.27 -15.29 10.46
C CYS A 52 6.66 -13.82 10.25
N SER A 53 7.95 -13.54 10.05
CA SER A 53 8.44 -12.22 9.70
C SER A 53 7.95 -11.79 8.31
N VAL A 54 7.98 -12.69 7.32
CA VAL A 54 7.39 -12.50 6.00
C VAL A 54 5.89 -12.24 6.11
N GLY A 55 5.16 -13.04 6.86
CA GLY A 55 3.74 -12.82 7.13
C GLY A 55 3.43 -11.42 7.64
N THR A 56 4.22 -10.93 8.60
CA THR A 56 4.04 -9.57 9.15
C THR A 56 4.32 -8.49 8.09
N GLN A 57 5.47 -8.58 7.41
CA GLN A 57 5.88 -7.60 6.40
C GLN A 57 4.90 -7.56 5.20
N SER A 58 4.40 -8.72 4.75
CA SER A 58 3.43 -8.80 3.65
C SER A 58 2.12 -8.11 4.01
N CYS A 59 1.67 -8.22 5.26
CA CYS A 59 0.46 -7.54 5.72
C CYS A 59 0.63 -6.03 5.84
N GLU A 60 1.76 -5.55 6.36
CA GLU A 60 2.06 -4.10 6.41
C GLU A 60 2.08 -3.46 5.00
N LEU A 61 2.64 -4.16 4.02
CA LEU A 61 2.65 -3.72 2.63
C LEU A 61 1.25 -3.76 2.01
N ALA A 62 0.46 -4.80 2.28
CA ALA A 62 -0.92 -4.91 1.83
C ALA A 62 -1.79 -3.76 2.39
N GLU A 63 -1.64 -3.43 3.67
CA GLU A 63 -2.32 -2.28 4.30
C GLU A 63 -1.89 -0.97 3.65
N SER A 64 -0.60 -0.80 3.36
CA SER A 64 -0.07 0.39 2.68
C SER A 64 -0.65 0.56 1.26
N LEU A 65 -0.81 -0.55 0.52
CA LEU A 65 -1.47 -0.57 -0.79
C LEU A 65 -2.96 -0.23 -0.69
N CYS A 66 -3.67 -0.78 0.30
CA CYS A 66 -5.08 -0.47 0.50
C CYS A 66 -5.31 0.98 0.95
N ALA A 67 -4.42 1.55 1.75
CA ALA A 67 -4.45 2.96 2.10
C ALA A 67 -4.26 3.89 0.88
N LEU A 68 -3.62 3.42 -0.20
CA LEU A 68 -3.54 4.16 -1.46
C LEU A 68 -4.88 4.15 -2.21
N VAL A 69 -5.67 3.07 -2.12
CA VAL A 69 -7.03 3.02 -2.69
C VAL A 69 -7.91 4.10 -2.06
N GLU A 70 -7.82 4.25 -0.73
CA GLU A 70 -8.59 5.27 0.00
C GLU A 70 -8.18 6.70 -0.38
N ARG A 71 -6.88 6.92 -0.65
CA ARG A 71 -6.35 8.23 -1.04
C ARG A 71 -6.58 8.57 -2.51
N HIS A 72 -6.75 7.57 -3.36
CA HIS A 72 -6.86 7.71 -4.82
C HIS A 72 -8.05 6.87 -5.36
N PRO A 73 -9.31 7.17 -4.95
CA PRO A 73 -10.48 6.38 -5.34
C PRO A 73 -10.78 6.42 -6.84
N GLU A 74 -10.25 7.41 -7.56
CA GLU A 74 -10.34 7.53 -9.02
C GLU A 74 -9.48 6.51 -9.78
N ARG A 75 -8.53 5.87 -9.11
CA ARG A 75 -7.60 4.92 -9.71
C ARG A 75 -8.12 3.49 -9.67
N TYR A 76 -8.69 3.05 -10.79
CA TYR A 76 -9.27 1.72 -10.94
C TYR A 76 -8.26 0.56 -10.89
N ASP A 77 -6.96 0.83 -11.02
CA ASP A 77 -5.91 -0.18 -10.96
C ASP A 77 -5.44 -0.49 -9.52
N LEU A 78 -5.76 0.35 -8.53
CA LEU A 78 -5.38 0.14 -7.13
C LEU A 78 -6.26 -0.88 -6.39
N PRO A 79 -7.60 -0.90 -6.53
CA PRO A 79 -8.45 -1.90 -5.88
C PRO A 79 -8.02 -3.35 -6.11
N PRO A 80 -7.72 -3.81 -7.35
CA PRO A 80 -7.25 -5.18 -7.56
C PRO A 80 -5.87 -5.42 -6.93
N ARG A 81 -4.97 -4.43 -6.90
CA ARG A 81 -3.66 -4.55 -6.25
C ARG A 81 -3.77 -4.66 -4.73
N CYS A 82 -4.66 -3.89 -4.11
CA CYS A 82 -4.98 -4.03 -2.68
C CYS A 82 -5.54 -5.43 -2.38
N ALA A 83 -6.50 -5.92 -3.17
CA ALA A 83 -7.04 -7.27 -3.00
C ALA A 83 -5.95 -8.36 -3.10
N GLN A 84 -5.06 -8.25 -4.09
CA GLN A 84 -3.92 -9.16 -4.25
C GLN A 84 -2.95 -9.09 -3.06
N GLY A 85 -2.67 -7.90 -2.54
CA GLY A 85 -1.87 -7.71 -1.34
C GLY A 85 -2.46 -8.41 -0.12
N GLN A 86 -3.77 -8.24 0.09
CA GLN A 86 -4.49 -8.88 1.19
C GLN A 86 -4.49 -10.41 1.08
N GLU A 87 -4.63 -10.96 -0.13
CA GLU A 87 -4.51 -12.40 -0.36
C GLU A 87 -3.10 -12.91 -0.03
N GLN A 88 -2.04 -12.21 -0.45
CA GLN A 88 -0.67 -12.58 -0.12
C GLN A 88 -0.38 -12.51 1.38
N CYS A 89 -0.88 -11.48 2.07
CA CYS A 89 -0.83 -11.39 3.53
C CYS A 89 -1.51 -12.61 4.18
N ALA A 90 -2.71 -12.99 3.73
CA ALA A 90 -3.41 -14.14 4.27
C ALA A 90 -2.64 -15.46 4.06
N LEU A 91 -2.05 -15.66 2.87
CA LEU A 91 -1.22 -16.82 2.57
C LEU A 91 0.03 -16.89 3.46
N ALA A 92 0.79 -15.80 3.56
CA ALA A 92 2.01 -15.76 4.37
C ALA A 92 1.71 -15.95 5.87
N ARG A 93 0.60 -15.40 6.38
CA ARG A 93 0.13 -15.67 7.75
C ARG A 93 -0.26 -17.12 7.95
N ASN A 94 -0.89 -17.76 6.97
CA ASN A 94 -1.19 -19.18 7.04
C ASN A 94 0.09 -20.03 7.06
N HIS A 95 1.14 -19.65 6.33
CA HIS A 95 2.44 -20.33 6.40
C HIS A 95 3.08 -20.20 7.78
N CYS A 96 3.04 -19.02 8.39
CA CYS A 96 3.44 -18.83 9.78
C CYS A 96 2.60 -19.69 10.75
N ALA A 97 1.28 -19.72 10.60
CA ALA A 97 0.40 -20.50 11.48
C ALA A 97 0.67 -22.02 11.43
N ARG A 98 1.18 -22.52 10.30
CA ARG A 98 1.60 -23.93 10.13
C ARG A 98 2.86 -24.30 10.91
N CYS A 99 3.63 -23.32 11.40
CA CYS A 99 4.80 -23.58 12.23
C CYS A 99 4.48 -24.14 13.62
N GLY A 100 3.22 -24.10 14.05
CA GLY A 100 2.81 -24.54 15.38
C GLY A 100 3.23 -23.57 16.50
N PRO A 101 2.72 -23.77 17.74
CA PRO A 101 3.19 -23.07 18.93
C PRO A 101 4.58 -23.52 19.40
#